data_AF-A0A2K8N5C7-F1
#
_entry.id   AF-A0A2K8N5C7-F1
#
_cell.length_a   1.000
_cell.length_b   1.000
_cell.length_c   1.000
_cell.angle_alpha   90.00
_cell.angle_beta   90.00
_cell.angle_gamma   90.00
#
_symmetry.space_group_name_H-M   'P 1'
#
loop_
_entity.id
_entity.type
_entity.pdbx_description
1 polymer ?
#
loop_
_entity_poly.entity_id
_entity_poly.type
_entity_poly.pdbx_seq_one_letter_code
_entity_poly.pdbx_strand_id
1 'polypeptide(L)'
;MSDVFKHFGQLTHARALCALANPSINSYRRLRPYTFAPSHITWGFENRMCLIRAPHARGQGTHLENRLPGADHNPHLMIAAMCAAGVDGIRNRTPCRIRW
;
A
#
# COMPACT_ATOMS: atom_id res chain seq x y z
N MET A 1 -17.46 2.26 -2.85
CA MET A 1 -16.17 2.35 -2.10
C MET A 1 -16.44 3.17 -0.86
N SER A 2 -16.19 2.63 0.33
CA SER A 2 -16.55 3.27 1.60
C SER A 2 -15.72 4.52 1.88
N ASP A 3 -16.18 5.39 2.77
CA ASP A 3 -15.44 6.58 3.19
C ASP A 3 -14.13 6.21 3.91
N VAL A 4 -14.16 5.15 4.71
CA VAL A 4 -12.98 4.58 5.39
C VAL A 4 -11.89 4.21 4.39
N PHE A 5 -12.26 3.58 3.27
CA PHE A 5 -11.30 3.23 2.22
C PHE A 5 -10.60 4.47 1.66
N LYS A 6 -11.37 5.52 1.34
CA LYS A 6 -10.85 6.74 0.71
C LYS A 6 -9.82 7.46 1.59
N HIS A 7 -9.84 7.18 2.89
CA HIS A 7 -8.97 7.79 3.88
C HIS A 7 -8.01 6.79 4.54
N PHE A 8 -7.85 5.58 4.03
CA PHE A 8 -7.03 4.53 4.67
C PHE A 8 -5.51 4.72 4.50
N GLY A 9 -5.01 5.95 4.67
CA GLY A 9 -3.64 6.52 4.86
C GLY A 9 -2.34 5.86 4.37
N GLN A 10 -2.35 4.64 3.84
CA GLN A 10 -1.17 3.90 3.42
C GLN A 10 -0.42 4.54 2.25
N LEU A 11 -1.13 5.22 1.34
CA LEU A 11 -0.45 5.95 0.25
C LEU A 11 0.32 7.17 0.78
N THR A 12 -0.25 7.90 1.74
CA THR A 12 0.41 9.05 2.37
C THR A 12 1.71 8.65 3.05
N HIS A 13 1.67 7.51 3.74
CA HIS A 13 2.80 6.96 4.47
C HIS A 13 3.67 6.01 3.65
N ALA A 14 3.45 5.87 2.34
CA ALA A 14 4.08 4.83 1.52
C ALA A 14 5.61 4.87 1.55
N ARG A 15 6.22 6.07 1.59
CA ARG A 15 7.68 6.22 1.67
C ARG A 15 8.24 5.73 3.01
N ALA A 16 7.56 6.03 4.11
CA ALA A 16 7.94 5.55 5.44
C ALA A 16 7.72 4.03 5.56
N LEU A 17 6.56 3.55 5.08
CA LEU A 17 6.24 2.12 5.02
C LEU A 17 7.26 1.35 4.16
N CYS A 18 7.82 1.97 3.12
CA CYS A 18 8.82 1.34 2.26
C CYS A 18 10.06 0.88 3.04
N ALA A 19 10.52 1.68 4.01
CA ALA A 19 11.68 1.33 4.84
C ALA A 19 11.44 0.07 5.69
N LEU A 20 10.20 -0.16 6.14
CA LEU A 20 9.81 -1.35 6.89
C LEU A 20 9.50 -2.54 5.98
N ALA A 21 8.92 -2.26 4.83
CA ALA A 21 8.49 -3.23 3.82
C ALA A 21 9.64 -3.83 3.01
N ASN A 22 10.78 -3.14 2.96
CA ASN A 22 11.93 -3.47 2.12
C ASN A 22 13.23 -3.22 2.93
N PRO A 23 13.49 -4.02 3.98
CA PRO A 23 14.54 -3.72 4.98
C PRO A 23 15.96 -4.00 4.48
N SER A 24 16.13 -4.76 3.39
CA SER A 24 17.43 -5.15 2.87
C SER A 24 17.79 -4.38 1.61
N ILE A 25 19.09 -4.27 1.31
CA ILE A 25 19.57 -3.69 0.05
C ILE A 25 19.00 -4.47 -1.16
N ASN A 26 18.79 -5.78 -1.00
CA ASN A 26 18.24 -6.63 -2.05
C ASN A 26 16.77 -6.31 -2.34
N SER A 27 15.98 -5.91 -1.34
CA SER A 27 14.58 -5.53 -1.51
C SER A 27 14.41 -4.43 -2.57
N TYR A 28 15.33 -3.46 -2.59
CA TYR A 28 15.29 -2.32 -3.54
C TYR A 28 15.65 -2.70 -4.97
N ARG A 29 16.28 -3.86 -5.21
CA ARG A 29 16.49 -4.36 -6.58
C ARG A 29 15.16 -4.72 -7.24
N ARG A 30 14.17 -5.14 -6.44
CA ARG A 30 12.81 -5.43 -6.88
C ARG A 30 12.02 -4.16 -7.21
N LEU A 31 12.26 -3.02 -6.56
CA LEU A 31 11.49 -1.79 -6.77
C LEU A 31 11.96 -1.01 -8.02
N ARG A 32 11.89 -1.64 -9.19
CA ARG A 32 12.28 -1.05 -10.48
C ARG A 32 11.21 -1.27 -11.54
N PRO A 33 11.14 -0.43 -12.59
CA PRO A 33 10.27 -0.68 -13.72
C PRO A 33 10.44 -2.11 -14.28
N TYR A 34 9.35 -2.71 -14.76
CA TYR A 34 9.33 -4.03 -15.41
C TYR A 34 9.64 -5.24 -14.50
N THR A 35 9.53 -5.11 -13.18
CA THR A 35 9.77 -6.19 -12.21
C THR A 35 8.49 -6.78 -11.58
N PHE A 36 7.31 -6.39 -12.08
CA PHE A 36 5.97 -6.66 -11.50
C PHE A 36 5.72 -6.13 -10.09
N ALA A 37 6.73 -5.51 -9.46
CA ALA A 37 6.60 -4.77 -8.22
C ALA A 37 6.15 -3.34 -8.48
N PRO A 38 5.47 -2.71 -7.50
CA PRO A 38 5.04 -1.34 -7.65
C PRO A 38 6.23 -0.39 -7.67
N SER A 39 6.32 0.44 -8.70
CA SER A 39 7.36 1.47 -8.85
C SER A 39 6.87 2.88 -8.54
N HIS A 40 5.55 3.09 -8.47
CA HIS A 40 4.92 4.39 -8.23
C HIS A 40 3.94 4.31 -7.07
N ILE A 41 3.81 5.41 -6.31
CA ILE A 41 2.86 5.54 -5.21
C ILE A 41 1.50 5.89 -5.79
N THR A 42 0.78 4.87 -6.25
CA THR A 42 -0.56 5.00 -6.84
C THR A 42 -1.49 3.88 -6.37
N TRP A 43 -2.78 4.09 -6.58
CA TRP A 43 -3.79 3.06 -6.37
C TRP A 43 -4.73 2.96 -7.57
N GLY A 44 -5.36 1.79 -7.72
CA GLY A 44 -6.32 1.58 -8.79
C GLY A 44 -7.18 0.34 -8.62
N PHE A 45 -8.30 0.31 -9.34
CA PHE A 45 -9.16 -0.86 -9.45
C PHE A 45 -8.54 -1.88 -10.40
N GLU A 46 -8.37 -3.11 -9.92
CA GLU A 46 -7.77 -4.22 -10.69
C GLU A 46 -6.40 -3.93 -11.33
N ASN A 47 -5.75 -2.81 -10.97
CA ASN A 47 -4.47 -2.43 -11.52
C ASN A 47 -3.34 -3.09 -10.72
N ARG A 48 -2.70 -4.09 -11.32
CA ARG A 48 -1.57 -4.84 -10.73
C ARG A 48 -0.25 -4.06 -10.75
N MET A 49 -0.20 -2.90 -11.40
CA MET A 49 1.00 -2.04 -11.44
C MET A 49 1.00 -0.99 -10.32
N CYS A 50 -0.14 -0.78 -9.67
CA CYS A 50 -0.27 0.15 -8.54
C CYS A 50 0.32 -0.42 -7.26
N LEU A 51 0.71 0.47 -6.34
CA LEU A 51 1.15 0.09 -4.99
C LEU A 51 0.01 -0.48 -4.17
N ILE A 52 -1.16 0.16 -4.22
CA ILE A 52 -2.39 -0.32 -3.60
C ILE A 52 -3.36 -0.76 -4.69
N ARG A 53 -3.77 -2.02 -4.70
CA ARG A 53 -4.78 -2.55 -5.62
C ARG A 53 -6.10 -2.74 -4.88
N ALA A 54 -7.19 -2.33 -5.52
CA ALA A 54 -8.55 -2.69 -5.11
C ALA A 54 -9.07 -3.79 -6.05
N PRO A 55 -9.13 -5.06 -5.60
CA PRO A 55 -9.65 -6.16 -6.41
C PRO A 55 -11.14 -6.00 -6.72
N HIS A 56 -11.68 -6.83 -7.62
CA HIS A 56 -13.06 -6.79 -8.08
C HIS A 56 -14.03 -7.31 -7.02
N ALA A 57 -13.58 -8.15 -6.09
CA ALA A 57 -14.40 -8.68 -5.01
C ALA A 57 -15.17 -7.57 -4.26
N ARG A 58 -16.47 -7.80 -4.02
CA ARG A 58 -17.39 -6.88 -3.33
C ARG A 58 -18.08 -7.60 -2.17
N GLY A 59 -18.80 -6.84 -1.33
CA GLY A 59 -19.44 -7.37 -0.12
C GLY A 59 -18.39 -7.74 0.92
N GLN A 60 -18.49 -8.95 1.50
CA GLN A 60 -17.54 -9.44 2.51
C GLN A 60 -16.11 -9.62 1.98
N GLY A 61 -15.94 -9.80 0.65
CA GLY A 61 -14.63 -9.89 0.01
C GLY A 61 -13.99 -8.54 -0.31
N THR A 62 -14.58 -7.41 0.09
CA THR A 62 -14.02 -6.08 -0.23
C THR A 62 -12.76 -5.83 0.60
N HIS A 63 -11.60 -5.78 -0.05
CA HIS A 63 -10.33 -5.55 0.63
C HIS A 63 -9.36 -4.70 -0.21
N LEU A 64 -8.29 -4.28 0.44
CA LEU A 64 -7.16 -3.57 -0.15
C LEU A 64 -5.95 -4.48 -0.19
N GLU A 65 -5.34 -4.60 -1.36
CA GLU A 65 -4.09 -5.33 -1.54
C GLU A 65 -2.94 -4.33 -1.57
N ASN A 66 -2.10 -4.35 -0.54
CA ASN A 66 -0.86 -3.58 -0.53
C ASN A 66 0.28 -4.44 -1.08
N ARG A 67 0.85 -3.99 -2.21
CA ARG A 67 1.86 -4.71 -2.98
C ARG A 67 3.29 -4.28 -2.67
N LEU A 68 3.46 -3.36 -1.71
CA LEU A 68 4.75 -2.82 -1.31
C LEU A 68 5.66 -3.84 -0.59
N PRO A 69 5.18 -4.68 0.36
CA PRO A 69 6.07 -5.58 1.11
C PRO A 69 6.70 -6.67 0.25
N GLY A 70 8.02 -6.86 0.38
CA GLY A 70 8.75 -8.01 -0.17
C GLY A 70 8.79 -9.19 0.80
N ALA A 71 9.13 -10.40 0.40
CA ALA A 71 9.10 -11.56 1.32
C ALA A 71 10.07 -11.48 2.52
N ASP A 72 11.00 -10.51 2.50
CA ASP A 72 12.05 -10.29 3.50
C ASP A 72 11.69 -9.29 4.59
N HIS A 73 10.46 -8.76 4.62
CA HIS A 73 9.97 -7.89 5.69
C HIS A 73 9.63 -8.68 6.97
N ASN A 74 9.65 -8.00 8.12
CA ASN A 74 9.09 -8.56 9.35
C ASN A 74 7.55 -8.39 9.33
N PRO A 75 6.76 -9.49 9.27
CA PRO A 75 5.31 -9.41 9.10
C PRO A 75 4.61 -8.70 10.25
N HIS A 76 5.10 -8.84 11.48
CA HIS A 76 4.51 -8.19 12.64
C HIS A 76 4.66 -6.67 12.57
N LEU A 77 5.85 -6.19 12.22
CA LEU A 77 6.11 -4.77 12.05
C LEU A 77 5.32 -4.18 10.89
N MET A 78 5.22 -4.92 9.78
CA MET A 78 4.49 -4.44 8.60
C MET A 78 3.00 -4.33 8.85
N ILE A 79 2.38 -5.33 9.51
CA ILE A 79 0.96 -5.27 9.90
C ILE A 79 0.72 -4.08 10.84
N ALA A 80 1.56 -3.92 11.87
CA ALA A 80 1.44 -2.80 12.80
C ALA A 80 1.55 -1.44 12.09
N ALA A 81 2.53 -1.28 11.19
CA ALA A 81 2.73 -0.04 10.45
C ALA A 81 1.60 0.25 9.46
N MET A 82 1.08 -0.78 8.77
CA MET A 82 -0.08 -0.67 7.88
C MET A 82 -1.33 -0.22 8.62
N CYS A 83 -1.58 -0.76 9.83
CA CYS A 83 -2.68 -0.35 10.68
C CYS A 83 -2.50 1.08 11.19
N ALA A 84 -1.30 1.44 11.65
CA ALA A 84 -0.99 2.79 12.11
C ALA A 84 -1.22 3.83 11.00
N ALA A 85 -0.71 3.58 9.79
CA ALA A 85 -0.93 4.44 8.64
C ALA A 85 -2.42 4.55 8.26
N GLY A 86 -3.16 3.44 8.32
CA GLY A 86 -4.60 3.43 8.03
C GLY A 86 -5.41 4.26 9.05
N VAL A 87 -5.15 4.07 10.34
CA VAL A 87 -5.82 4.81 11.43
C VAL A 87 -5.51 6.29 11.37
N ASP A 88 -4.24 6.66 11.13
CA ASP A 88 -3.83 8.05 10.98
C ASP A 88 -4.56 8.74 9.81
N GLY A 89 -4.63 8.07 8.64
CA GLY A 89 -5.34 8.60 7.49
C GLY A 89 -6.84 8.82 7.76
N ILE A 90 -7.49 7.89 8.46
CA ILE A 90 -8.91 8.01 8.82
C ILE A 90 -9.11 9.21 9.76
N ARG A 91 -8.28 9.33 10.80
CA ARG A 91 -8.34 10.42 11.79
C ARG A 91 -8.14 11.79 11.14
N ASN A 92 -7.15 11.89 10.25
CA ASN A 92 -6.79 13.14 9.59
C ASN A 92 -7.58 13.38 8.28
N ARG A 93 -8.54 12.51 7.94
CA ARG A 93 -9.27 12.49 6.66
C ARG A 93 -8.35 12.72 5.46
N THR A 94 -7.22 12.03 5.43
CA THR A 94 -6.23 12.22 4.37
C THR A 94 -6.71 11.54 3.09
N PRO A 95 -6.91 12.27 1.98
CA PRO A 95 -7.45 11.68 0.78
C PRO A 95 -6.45 10.74 0.11
N CYS A 96 -6.92 9.58 -0.31
CA CYS A 96 -6.21 8.65 -1.17
C CYS A 96 -6.14 9.22 -2.60
N ARG A 97 -5.26 10.21 -2.82
CA ARG A 97 -5.12 10.93 -4.11
C ARG A 97 -4.20 10.16 -5.06
N ILE A 98 -4.67 9.90 -6.27
CA ILE A 98 -3.80 9.47 -7.38
C ILE A 98 -3.02 10.71 -7.82
N ARG A 99 -1.70 10.71 -7.61
CA ARG A 99 -0.82 11.66 -8.30
C ARG A 99 -0.32 10.96 -9.55
N TRP A 100 -0.65 11.53 -10.70
CA TRP A 100 -0.09 11.16 -12.00
C TRP A 100 1.32 11.74 -12.12
#